data_AF-C9ZRA6-F1
#
_entry.id   AF-C9ZRA6-F1
#
_cell.length_a   1.000
_cell.length_b   1.000
_cell.length_c   1.000
_cell.angle_alpha   90.00
_cell.angle_beta   90.00
_cell.angle_gamma   90.00
#
_symmetry.space_group_name_H-M   'P 1'
#
loop_
_entity.id
_entity.type
_entity.pdbx_description
1 polymer ?
#
loop_
_entity_poly.entity_id
_entity_poly.type
_entity_poly.pdbx_seq_one_letter_code
_entity_poly.pdbx_strand_id
1 'polypeptide(L)'
;MAEGSDSALLEGVSFPVEPFAEKHRKILTLLAHAATQAVNTRSNEVVFDVLCSSEPSLARLYPEVAVLQGVHQIRRVLRNLQDSQPHVRPMYLKMIVDSLKDMNEMLPDPLLLVIARTVEILEGEGRGFRELEPHLLDLVEYIQVVILRETKLLQCRGTLITLRLRGVPPFVASETESTT
;
A
#
# COMPACT_ATOMS: atom_id res chain seq x y z
N MET A 1 -50.03 18.87 11.48
CA MET A 1 -49.64 18.23 10.20
C MET A 1 -48.64 19.18 9.56
N ALA A 2 -47.38 19.21 9.99
CA ALA A 2 -46.32 18.25 9.70
C ALA A 2 -46.16 18.04 8.19
N GLU A 3 -45.29 18.85 7.58
CA GLU A 3 -44.24 18.39 6.67
C GLU A 3 -43.16 19.49 6.62
N GLY A 4 -42.17 19.32 7.49
CA GLY A 4 -40.96 20.14 7.52
C GLY A 4 -40.00 19.64 6.46
N SER A 5 -39.58 20.56 5.61
CA SER A 5 -38.40 20.46 4.76
C SER A 5 -37.17 20.18 5.62
N ASP A 6 -36.61 18.98 5.52
CA ASP A 6 -35.30 18.63 6.08
C ASP A 6 -34.48 17.93 5.00
N SER A 7 -34.20 18.68 3.92
CA SER A 7 -33.33 18.28 2.81
C SER A 7 -32.12 19.20 2.69
N ALA A 8 -31.55 19.58 3.84
CA ALA A 8 -30.27 20.27 3.90
C ALA A 8 -29.64 19.90 5.23
N LEU A 9 -28.52 19.18 5.21
CA LEU A 9 -27.43 19.24 6.20
C LEU A 9 -26.48 18.04 6.05
N LEU A 10 -25.92 17.80 4.86
CA LEU A 10 -24.59 17.15 4.73
C LEU A 10 -23.87 17.66 3.46
N GLU A 11 -24.05 18.94 3.10
CA GLU A 11 -23.13 19.59 2.18
C GLU A 11 -21.82 19.89 2.90
N GLY A 12 -20.77 19.15 2.53
CA GLY A 12 -19.41 19.69 2.46
C GLY A 12 -18.76 20.08 3.78
N VAL A 13 -18.67 19.17 4.75
CA VAL A 13 -17.62 19.29 5.78
C VAL A 13 -16.27 19.01 5.11
N SER A 14 -15.68 20.01 4.47
CA SER A 14 -14.29 19.94 4.02
C SER A 14 -13.42 20.08 5.26
N PHE A 15 -12.95 18.96 5.80
CA PHE A 15 -11.90 19.00 6.81
C PHE A 15 -10.67 19.67 6.18
N PRO A 16 -10.11 20.71 6.80
CA PRO A 16 -8.91 21.35 6.27
C PRO A 16 -7.80 20.31 6.20
N VAL A 17 -7.36 20.00 4.99
CA VAL A 17 -6.30 19.03 4.75
C VAL A 17 -4.99 19.65 5.21
N GLU A 18 -4.43 19.14 6.30
CA GLU A 18 -3.19 19.68 6.87
C GLU A 18 -2.03 19.48 5.87
N PRO A 19 -1.27 20.53 5.52
CA PRO A 19 -0.09 20.35 4.69
C PRO A 19 1.02 19.65 5.48
N PHE A 20 1.90 18.92 4.78
CA PHE A 20 3.13 18.44 5.43
C PHE A 20 4.01 19.62 5.87
N ALA A 21 4.79 19.38 6.93
CA ALA A 21 5.73 20.35 7.46
C ALA A 21 6.67 20.85 6.34
N GLU A 22 6.86 22.16 6.27
CA GLU A 22 7.55 22.81 5.15
C GLU A 22 8.96 22.24 4.90
N LYS A 23 9.70 21.99 5.98
CA LYS A 23 11.03 21.38 5.94
C LYS A 23 11.08 19.99 5.27
N HIS A 24 9.97 19.25 5.26
CA HIS A 24 9.90 17.90 4.70
C HIS A 24 9.33 17.86 3.27
N ARG A 25 8.73 18.95 2.76
CA ARG A 25 8.00 18.94 1.48
C ARG A 25 8.85 18.50 0.28
N LYS A 26 10.11 18.95 0.21
CA LYS A 26 11.01 18.61 -0.90
C LYS A 26 11.28 17.10 -0.95
N ILE A 27 11.65 16.51 0.18
CA ILE A 27 11.93 15.08 0.24
C ILE A 27 10.66 14.24 0.06
N LEU A 28 9.53 14.67 0.60
CA LEU A 28 8.24 14.00 0.38
C LEU A 28 7.82 14.01 -1.09
N THR A 29 8.06 15.11 -1.81
CA THR A 29 7.81 15.20 -3.26
C THR A 29 8.70 14.22 -4.03
N LEU A 30 9.99 14.16 -3.68
CA LEU A 30 10.93 13.21 -4.28
C LEU A 30 10.54 11.75 -3.97
N LEU A 31 10.12 11.47 -2.73
CA LEU A 31 9.63 10.15 -2.31
C LEU A 31 8.39 9.74 -3.11
N ALA A 32 7.41 10.63 -3.27
CA ALA A 32 6.21 10.36 -4.06
C ALA A 32 6.56 10.06 -5.53
N HIS A 33 7.48 10.83 -6.10
CA HIS A 33 7.96 10.60 -7.47
C HIS A 33 8.68 9.25 -7.59
N ALA A 34 9.63 8.97 -6.70
CA ALA A 34 10.37 7.72 -6.68
C ALA A 34 9.44 6.51 -6.48
N ALA A 35 8.46 6.59 -5.58
CA ALA A 35 7.45 5.55 -5.36
C ALA A 35 6.68 5.25 -6.65
N THR A 36 6.23 6.30 -7.35
CA THR A 36 5.50 6.18 -8.62
C THR A 36 6.34 5.46 -9.67
N GLN A 37 7.62 5.82 -9.79
CA GLN A 37 8.51 5.26 -10.80
C GLN A 37 9.10 3.90 -10.43
N ALA A 38 9.14 3.56 -9.14
CA ALA A 38 9.63 2.29 -8.64
C ALA A 38 8.79 1.12 -9.16
N VAL A 39 7.52 1.31 -9.51
CA VAL A 39 6.70 0.27 -10.15
C VAL A 39 7.39 -0.24 -11.42
N ASN A 40 7.89 0.67 -12.26
CA ASN A 40 8.39 0.36 -13.59
C ASN A 40 9.87 0.00 -13.65
N THR A 41 10.69 0.45 -12.69
CA THR A 41 12.17 0.38 -12.82
C THR A 41 12.88 0.08 -11.50
N ARG A 42 13.87 -0.83 -11.54
CA ARG A 42 14.73 -1.13 -10.37
C ARG A 42 15.58 0.08 -9.95
N SER A 43 15.97 0.95 -10.87
CA SER A 43 16.73 2.16 -10.53
C SER A 43 15.96 3.10 -9.59
N ASN A 44 14.65 3.23 -9.77
CA ASN A 44 13.82 4.05 -8.89
C ASN A 44 13.52 3.38 -7.54
N GLU A 45 13.65 2.05 -7.44
CA GLU A 45 13.67 1.38 -6.14
C GLU A 45 14.85 1.85 -5.30
N VAL A 46 16.05 1.88 -5.90
CA VAL A 46 17.27 2.35 -5.22
C VAL A 46 17.14 3.81 -4.80
N VAL A 47 16.57 4.67 -5.65
CA VAL A 47 16.33 6.08 -5.31
C VAL A 47 15.36 6.18 -4.12
N PHE A 48 14.28 5.39 -4.11
CA PHE A 48 13.34 5.37 -3.00
C PHE A 48 14.00 4.92 -1.70
N ASP A 49 14.80 3.86 -1.74
CA ASP A 49 15.58 3.37 -0.58
C ASP A 49 16.55 4.45 -0.06
N VAL A 50 17.24 5.16 -0.94
CA VAL A 50 18.16 6.24 -0.56
C VAL A 50 17.42 7.39 0.13
N LEU A 51 16.27 7.79 -0.39
CA LEU A 51 15.46 8.86 0.20
C LEU A 51 14.92 8.44 1.58
N CYS A 52 14.43 7.20 1.71
CA CYS A 52 13.98 6.65 3.00
C CYS A 52 15.11 6.56 4.02
N SER A 53 16.31 6.17 3.59
CA SER A 53 17.49 6.05 4.44
C SER A 53 18.07 7.40 4.85
N SER A 54 17.90 8.43 4.01
CA SER A 54 18.38 9.78 4.28
C SER A 54 17.56 10.47 5.39
N GLU A 55 16.26 10.16 5.48
CA GLU A 55 15.37 10.74 6.49
C GLU A 55 14.45 9.65 7.09
N PRO A 56 14.99 8.72 7.90
CA PRO A 56 14.23 7.61 8.46
C PRO A 56 13.15 8.06 9.46
N SER A 57 13.27 9.29 9.97
CA SER A 57 12.29 9.89 10.86
C SER A 57 10.93 10.11 10.19
N LEU A 58 10.88 10.26 8.86
CA LEU A 58 9.64 10.55 8.13
C LEU A 58 8.61 9.43 8.24
N ALA A 59 9.04 8.17 8.21
CA ALA A 59 8.14 7.03 8.41
C ALA A 59 7.53 7.00 9.81
N ARG A 60 8.27 7.50 10.82
CA ARG A 60 7.77 7.60 12.20
C ARG A 60 6.81 8.77 12.39
N LEU A 61 7.00 9.84 11.61
CA LEU A 61 6.20 11.06 11.68
C LEU A 61 4.93 10.98 10.84
N TYR A 62 4.99 10.26 9.72
CA TYR A 62 3.95 10.23 8.70
C TYR A 62 3.58 8.77 8.37
N PRO A 63 2.42 8.29 8.84
CA PRO A 63 1.91 6.96 8.51
C PRO A 63 1.84 6.73 6.99
N GLU A 64 1.55 7.76 6.20
CA GLU A 64 1.50 7.68 4.74
C GLU A 64 2.86 7.27 4.14
N VAL A 65 3.96 7.75 4.73
CA VAL A 65 5.32 7.38 4.34
C VAL A 65 5.65 5.97 4.81
N ALA A 66 5.27 5.59 6.03
CA ALA A 66 5.48 4.24 6.55
C ALA A 66 4.77 3.18 5.67
N VAL A 67 3.52 3.43 5.29
CA VAL A 67 2.78 2.50 4.43
C VAL A 67 3.40 2.44 3.02
N LEU A 68 3.83 3.57 2.44
CA LEU A 68 4.57 3.56 1.17
C LEU A 68 5.88 2.78 1.24
N GLN A 69 6.59 2.84 2.38
CA GLN A 69 7.77 2.01 2.61
C GLN A 69 7.41 0.52 2.67
N GLY A 70 6.36 0.13 3.40
CA GLY A 70 5.89 -1.26 3.44
C GLY A 70 5.52 -1.80 2.05
N VAL A 71 4.77 -1.01 1.26
CA VAL A 71 4.45 -1.32 -0.14
C VAL A 71 5.71 -1.52 -0.97
N HIS A 72 6.67 -0.60 -0.84
CA HIS A 72 7.94 -0.68 -1.54
C HIS A 72 8.71 -1.96 -1.17
N GLN A 73 8.78 -2.30 0.11
CA GLN A 73 9.45 -3.51 0.58
C GLN A 73 8.80 -4.78 0.02
N ILE A 74 7.47 -4.90 0.08
CA ILE A 74 6.76 -6.05 -0.46
C ILE A 74 7.04 -6.20 -1.97
N ARG A 75 6.94 -5.12 -2.75
CA ARG A 75 7.21 -5.15 -4.19
C ARG A 75 8.65 -5.60 -4.50
N ARG A 76 9.62 -5.06 -3.77
CA ARG A 76 11.04 -5.42 -3.93
C ARG A 76 11.28 -6.89 -3.60
N VAL A 77 10.68 -7.38 -2.52
CA VAL A 77 10.77 -8.80 -2.12
C VAL A 77 10.13 -9.70 -3.17
N LEU A 78 8.95 -9.36 -3.70
CA LEU A 78 8.30 -10.11 -4.78
C LEU A 78 9.15 -10.17 -6.04
N ARG A 79 9.84 -9.08 -6.41
CA ARG A 79 10.81 -9.09 -7.52
C ARG A 79 12.00 -10.00 -7.23
N ASN A 80 12.57 -9.93 -6.02
CA ASN A 80 13.70 -10.78 -5.64
C ASN A 80 13.31 -12.27 -5.62
N LEU A 81 12.06 -12.59 -5.26
CA LEU A 81 11.54 -13.95 -5.25
C LEU A 81 11.58 -14.62 -6.64
N GLN A 82 11.47 -13.85 -7.72
CA GLN A 82 11.54 -14.37 -9.10
C GLN A 82 12.91 -14.97 -9.44
N ASP A 83 13.98 -14.35 -8.93
CA ASP A 83 15.37 -14.73 -9.21
C ASP A 83 16.00 -15.56 -8.05
N SER A 84 15.22 -15.87 -7.02
CA SER A 84 15.70 -16.41 -5.75
C SER A 84 15.92 -17.93 -5.76
N GLN A 85 16.94 -18.38 -5.01
CA GLN A 85 17.13 -19.81 -4.74
C GLN A 85 16.11 -20.32 -3.71
N PRO A 86 15.67 -21.59 -3.74
CA PRO A 86 14.62 -22.10 -2.85
C PRO A 86 14.88 -21.89 -1.35
N HIS A 87 16.14 -21.99 -0.91
CA HIS A 87 16.50 -21.91 0.51
C HIS A 87 16.40 -20.50 1.11
N VAL A 88 16.38 -19.44 0.30
CA VAL A 88 16.19 -18.06 0.79
C VAL A 88 14.73 -17.61 0.76
N ARG A 89 13.83 -18.37 0.12
CA ARG A 89 12.40 -18.01 0.01
C ARG A 89 11.71 -17.84 1.37
N PRO A 90 11.94 -18.67 2.40
CA PRO A 90 11.35 -18.48 3.73
C PRO A 90 11.64 -17.09 4.33
N MET A 91 12.88 -16.61 4.18
CA MET A 91 13.27 -15.27 4.65
C MET A 91 12.45 -14.17 3.95
N TYR A 92 12.24 -14.28 2.65
CA TYR A 92 11.46 -13.32 1.88
C TYR A 92 9.96 -13.36 2.23
N LEU A 93 9.39 -14.55 2.43
CA LEU A 93 7.99 -14.68 2.87
C LEU A 93 7.79 -14.04 4.24
N LYS A 94 8.72 -14.25 5.17
CA LYS A 94 8.71 -13.57 6.46
C LYS A 94 8.75 -12.05 6.32
N MET A 95 9.62 -11.51 5.45
CA MET A 95 9.67 -10.06 5.19
C MET A 95 8.34 -9.50 4.65
N ILE A 96 7.64 -10.25 3.79
CA ILE A 96 6.31 -9.89 3.31
C ILE A 96 5.31 -9.85 4.46
N VAL A 97 5.29 -10.89 5.30
CA VAL A 97 4.40 -11.00 6.46
C VAL A 97 4.61 -9.86 7.44
N ASP A 98 5.86 -9.56 7.80
CA ASP A 98 6.21 -8.47 8.70
C ASP A 98 5.77 -7.12 8.11
N SER A 99 6.03 -6.89 6.82
CA SER A 99 5.61 -5.65 6.13
C SER A 99 4.08 -5.48 6.10
N LEU A 100 3.32 -6.56 5.89
CA LEU A 100 1.85 -6.52 5.90
C LEU A 100 1.29 -6.21 7.29
N LYS A 101 1.91 -6.76 8.35
CA LYS A 101 1.53 -6.48 9.74
C LYS A 101 1.82 -5.04 10.10
N ASP A 102 3.01 -4.54 9.78
CA ASP A 102 3.42 -3.15 10.02
C ASP A 102 2.51 -2.16 9.28
N MET A 103 2.16 -2.47 8.01
CA MET A 103 1.21 -1.67 7.25
C MET A 103 -0.17 -1.63 7.90
N ASN A 104 -0.65 -2.74 8.47
CA ASN A 104 -1.93 -2.80 9.16
C ASN A 104 -1.96 -1.96 10.46
N GLU A 105 -0.82 -1.76 11.13
CA GLU A 105 -0.77 -0.85 12.29
C GLU A 105 -1.07 0.61 11.90
N MET A 106 -0.65 1.00 10.69
CA MET A 106 -0.80 2.37 10.17
C MET A 106 -2.10 2.57 9.38
N LEU A 107 -2.54 1.52 8.68
CA LEU A 107 -3.73 1.48 7.85
C LEU A 107 -4.53 0.22 8.20
N PRO A 108 -5.37 0.29 9.27
CA PRO A 108 -6.07 -0.88 9.78
C PRO A 108 -7.04 -1.45 8.75
N ASP A 109 -6.62 -2.51 8.08
CA ASP A 109 -7.41 -3.24 7.09
C ASP A 109 -7.27 -4.75 7.32
N PRO A 110 -8.36 -5.44 7.69
CA PRO A 110 -8.32 -6.88 7.95
C PRO A 110 -7.76 -7.72 6.80
N LEU A 111 -7.86 -7.26 5.54
CA LEU A 111 -7.32 -8.00 4.40
C LEU A 111 -5.80 -8.18 4.52
N LEU A 112 -5.07 -7.17 5.02
CA LEU A 112 -3.62 -7.25 5.20
C LEU A 112 -3.24 -8.39 6.16
N LEU A 113 -3.98 -8.52 7.27
CA LEU A 113 -3.76 -9.59 8.24
C LEU A 113 -4.18 -10.97 7.71
N VAL A 114 -5.28 -11.03 6.94
CA VAL A 114 -5.72 -12.29 6.31
C VAL A 114 -4.63 -12.80 5.37
N ILE A 115 -4.12 -11.94 4.48
CA ILE A 115 -3.07 -12.30 3.54
C ILE A 115 -1.79 -12.69 4.30
N ALA A 116 -1.38 -11.94 5.31
CA ALA A 116 -0.22 -12.27 6.13
C ALA A 116 -0.32 -13.69 6.72
N ARG A 117 -1.48 -14.05 7.28
CA ARG A 117 -1.73 -15.41 7.79
C ARG A 117 -1.74 -16.46 6.69
N THR A 118 -2.31 -16.16 5.52
CA THR A 118 -2.28 -17.08 4.38
C THR A 118 -0.84 -17.36 3.94
N VAL A 119 0.04 -16.35 3.91
CA VAL A 119 1.46 -16.55 3.60
C VAL A 119 2.12 -17.48 4.62
N GLU A 120 1.89 -17.25 5.93
CA GLU A 120 2.44 -18.10 7.00
C GLU A 120 1.97 -19.56 6.88
N ILE A 121 0.69 -19.79 6.55
CA ILE A 121 0.15 -21.15 6.36
C ILE A 121 0.79 -21.82 5.14
N LEU A 122 0.86 -21.12 3.99
CA LEU A 122 1.44 -21.68 2.77
C LEU A 122 2.91 -22.03 2.95
N GLU A 123 3.66 -21.21 3.68
CA GLU A 123 5.05 -21.49 4.06
C GLU A 123 5.14 -22.74 4.94
N GLY A 124 4.31 -22.84 5.99
CA GLY A 124 4.30 -23.97 6.91
C GLY A 124 3.90 -25.30 6.27
N GLU A 125 3.03 -25.26 5.27
CA GLU A 125 2.60 -26.44 4.50
C GLU A 125 3.56 -26.82 3.36
N GLY A 126 4.61 -26.02 3.12
CA GLY A 126 5.51 -26.21 1.98
C GLY A 126 4.81 -26.03 0.62
N ARG A 127 3.64 -25.37 0.60
CA ARG A 127 2.90 -25.08 -0.63
C ARG A 127 3.47 -23.86 -1.33
N GLY A 128 3.29 -23.80 -2.65
CA GLY A 128 3.81 -22.73 -3.47
C GLY A 128 3.09 -21.40 -3.22
N PHE A 129 3.78 -20.40 -2.68
CA PHE A 129 3.33 -19.00 -2.61
C PHE A 129 3.15 -18.34 -4.00
N ARG A 130 3.60 -18.99 -5.07
CA ARG A 130 3.66 -18.44 -6.44
C ARG A 130 2.30 -17.96 -6.96
N GLU A 131 1.21 -18.62 -6.59
CA GLU A 131 -0.16 -18.23 -7.02
C GLU A 131 -0.64 -16.94 -6.35
N LEU A 132 -0.14 -16.63 -5.15
CA LEU A 132 -0.51 -15.43 -4.39
C LEU A 132 0.35 -14.20 -4.76
N GLU A 133 1.55 -14.43 -5.30
CA GLU A 133 2.48 -13.37 -5.74
C GLU A 133 1.82 -12.27 -6.62
N PRO A 134 1.09 -12.59 -7.71
CA PRO A 134 0.47 -11.56 -8.56
C PRO A 134 -0.61 -10.77 -7.82
N HIS A 135 -1.44 -11.45 -7.01
CA HIS A 135 -2.51 -10.79 -6.25
C HIS A 135 -1.96 -9.87 -5.16
N LEU A 136 -0.84 -10.25 -4.54
CA LEU A 136 -0.17 -9.39 -3.58
C LEU A 136 0.43 -8.16 -4.27
N LEU A 137 0.98 -8.32 -5.48
CA LEU A 137 1.48 -7.21 -6.28
C LEU A 137 0.36 -6.21 -6.62
N ASP A 138 -0.79 -6.70 -7.11
CA ASP A 138 -1.97 -5.88 -7.42
C ASP A 138 -2.45 -5.10 -6.19
N LEU A 139 -2.48 -5.76 -5.02
CA LEU A 139 -2.90 -5.13 -3.78
C LEU A 139 -1.95 -3.99 -3.38
N VAL A 140 -0.63 -4.22 -3.39
CA VAL A 140 0.31 -3.17 -2.98
C VAL A 140 0.38 -2.03 -3.99
N GLU A 141 0.17 -2.31 -5.28
CA GLU A 141 -0.01 -1.28 -6.31
C GLU A 141 -1.26 -0.43 -6.06
N TYR A 142 -2.38 -1.08 -5.75
CA TYR A 142 -3.61 -0.38 -5.40
C TYR A 142 -3.42 0.51 -4.17
N ILE A 143 -2.82 -0.01 -3.09
CA ILE A 143 -2.55 0.76 -1.87
C ILE A 143 -1.68 1.98 -2.17
N GLN A 144 -0.61 1.82 -2.97
CA GLN A 144 0.23 2.94 -3.37
C GLN A 144 -0.56 4.01 -4.14
N VAL A 145 -1.37 3.61 -5.12
CA VAL A 145 -2.19 4.55 -5.91
C VAL A 145 -3.14 5.33 -5.02
N VAL A 146 -3.80 4.66 -4.08
CA VAL A 146 -4.72 5.31 -3.13
C VAL A 146 -3.96 6.31 -2.26
N ILE A 147 -2.85 5.92 -1.63
CA ILE A 147 -2.07 6.83 -0.76
C ILE A 147 -1.59 8.05 -1.55
N LEU A 148 -0.99 7.83 -2.71
CA LEU A 148 -0.46 8.91 -3.54
C LEU A 148 -1.57 9.84 -4.05
N ARG A 149 -2.75 9.31 -4.35
CA ARG A 149 -3.90 10.12 -4.76
C ARG A 149 -4.44 10.96 -3.60
N GLU A 150 -4.73 10.33 -2.46
CA GLU A 150 -5.33 11.01 -1.30
C GLU A 150 -4.39 12.06 -0.68
N THR A 151 -3.07 11.87 -0.81
CA THR A 151 -2.05 12.82 -0.33
C THR A 151 -1.61 13.83 -1.39
N LYS A 152 -2.20 13.80 -2.60
CA LYS A 152 -1.76 14.60 -3.76
C LYS A 152 -0.25 14.51 -4.00
N LEU A 153 0.26 13.28 -4.10
CA LEU A 153 1.70 12.98 -4.22
C LEU A 153 2.51 13.49 -3.02
N LEU A 154 2.03 13.22 -1.80
CA LEU A 154 2.63 13.67 -0.54
C LEU A 154 2.78 15.21 -0.43
N GLN A 155 1.90 15.98 -1.07
CA GLN A 155 1.83 17.44 -0.90
C GLN A 155 1.00 17.84 0.33
N CYS A 156 0.05 17.00 0.72
CA CYS A 156 -0.81 17.21 1.90
C CYS A 156 -1.08 15.90 2.64
N ARG A 157 -1.38 15.99 3.94
CA ARG A 157 -1.77 14.83 4.77
C ARG A 157 -3.05 14.19 4.23
N GLY A 158 -3.19 12.88 4.37
CA GLY A 158 -4.48 12.24 4.13
C GLY A 158 -5.42 12.50 5.30
N THR A 159 -6.62 13.05 5.08
CA THR A 159 -7.62 13.21 6.15
C THR A 159 -8.27 11.89 6.53
N LEU A 160 -8.55 11.03 5.54
CA LEU A 160 -9.04 9.68 5.72
C LEU A 160 -8.59 8.82 4.53
N ILE A 161 -7.59 7.98 4.73
CA ILE A 161 -7.18 7.00 3.72
C ILE A 161 -8.07 5.78 3.91
N THR A 162 -9.06 5.60 3.05
CA THR A 162 -9.91 4.41 3.03
C THR A 162 -9.52 3.53 1.86
N LEU A 163 -9.07 2.31 2.15
CA LEU A 163 -8.90 1.29 1.11
C LEU A 163 -10.28 0.79 0.70
N ARG A 164 -10.79 1.27 -0.43
CA ARG A 164 -12.00 0.72 -1.02
C ARG A 164 -11.67 -0.58 -1.73
N LEU A 165 -11.39 -1.63 -0.98
CA LEU A 165 -11.25 -2.99 -1.49
C LEU A 165 -12.62 -3.60 -1.87
N ARG A 166 -13.71 -2.84 -1.65
CA ARG A 166 -15.09 -3.18 -2.02
C ARG A 166 -15.48 -2.62 -3.39
N GLY A 167 -15.08 -3.39 -4.37
CA GLY A 167 -15.72 -3.64 -5.65
C GLY A 167 -15.03 -4.91 -6.08
N VAL A 168 -15.76 -6.03 -6.18
CA VAL A 168 -15.31 -7.41 -6.47
C VAL A 168 -13.79 -7.58 -6.30
N PRO A 169 -13.30 -8.23 -5.21
CA PRO A 169 -11.87 -8.38 -4.99
C PRO A 169 -11.19 -8.82 -6.29
N PRO A 170 -10.02 -8.28 -6.67
CA PRO A 170 -9.44 -8.52 -8.00
C PRO A 170 -9.21 -10.01 -8.32
N PHE A 171 -9.24 -10.88 -7.30
CA PHE A 171 -9.22 -12.34 -7.40
C PHE A 171 -10.58 -13.00 -7.71
N VAL A 172 -11.67 -12.24 -7.86
CA VAL A 172 -13.05 -12.72 -8.16
C VAL A 172 -13.56 -12.13 -9.49
N ALA A 173 -12.94 -11.09 -10.04
CA ALA A 173 -13.41 -10.42 -11.25
C ALA A 173 -13.14 -11.19 -12.55
N SER A 174 -12.39 -12.29 -12.53
CA SER A 174 -11.92 -12.99 -13.73
C SER A 174 -12.86 -14.05 -14.30
N GLU A 175 -14.11 -14.18 -13.85
CA GLU A 175 -15.04 -15.21 -14.35
C GLU A 175 -16.32 -14.70 -15.04
N THR A 176 -16.48 -13.40 -15.28
CA THR A 176 -17.74 -12.87 -15.87
C THR A 176 -17.57 -12.12 -17.18
N GLU A 177 -16.70 -12.56 -18.08
CA GLU A 177 -16.75 -12.16 -19.50
C GLU A 177 -16.52 -13.36 -20.42
N SER A 178 -17.49 -14.28 -20.46
CA SER A 178 -17.62 -15.30 -21.50
C SER A 178 -19.07 -15.80 -21.57
N THR A 179 -19.99 -14.98 -22.07
CA THR A 179 -21.24 -15.47 -22.68
C THR A 179 -21.90 -14.34 -23.47
N THR A 180 -21.49 -14.21 -24.73
CA THR A 180 -22.35 -13.77 -25.83
C THR A 180 -22.37 -14.87 -26.87
#